data_AF-A0A2D7MP72-F1
#
_entry.id   AF-A0A2D7MP72-F1
#
_cell.length_a   1.000
_cell.length_b   1.000
_cell.length_c   1.000
_cell.angle_alpha   90.00
_cell.angle_beta   90.00
_cell.angle_gamma   90.00
#
_symmetry.space_group_name_H-M   'P 1'
#
loop_
_entity.id
_entity.type
_entity.pdbx_description
1 polymer ?
#
loop_
_entity_poly.entity_id
_entity_poly.type
_entity_poly.pdbx_seq_one_letter_code
_entity_poly.pdbx_strand_id
1 'polypeptide(L)'
;MKYRRLTKEQFESLSDEFINYLSVQGITSDMWAEYKENRLDQVDEHLDQFSDLIWKGVLSNLKYLEQISAQHIHLFKLDDDGMHLITIKVFNPRINLNSASGFAWFKKNYQDDAVEYLTATKKYSDNPNLDKFELIEKGANITKGELYEWFAQLIEN
;
A
#
# COMPACT_ATOMS: atom_id res chain seq x y z
N MET A 1 -8.08 11.16 13.48
CA MET A 1 -7.51 10.03 12.71
C MET A 1 -6.77 10.59 11.49
N LYS A 2 -5.56 10.12 11.20
CA LYS A 2 -4.73 10.58 10.07
C LYS A 2 -4.84 9.68 8.84
N TYR A 3 -4.98 8.38 9.05
CA TYR A 3 -5.13 7.38 8.00
C TYR A 3 -6.52 6.75 8.08
N ARG A 4 -6.88 5.85 7.17
CA ARG A 4 -8.16 5.14 7.30
C ARG A 4 -8.13 4.17 8.48
N ARG A 5 -9.29 3.94 9.10
CA ARG A 5 -9.47 2.85 10.06
C ARG A 5 -9.16 1.51 9.38
N LEU A 6 -8.51 0.60 10.12
CA LEU A 6 -8.30 -0.76 9.68
C LEU A 6 -9.65 -1.46 9.45
N THR A 7 -9.73 -2.35 8.46
CA THR A 7 -10.93 -3.16 8.25
C THR A 7 -11.08 -4.18 9.37
N LYS A 8 -12.26 -4.79 9.49
CA LYS A 8 -12.50 -5.84 10.49
C LYS A 8 -11.51 -7.00 10.35
N GLU A 9 -11.25 -7.44 9.12
CA GLU A 9 -10.31 -8.52 8.82
C GLU A 9 -8.88 -8.15 9.22
N GLN A 10 -8.49 -6.87 9.03
CA GLN A 10 -7.19 -6.37 9.46
C GLN A 10 -7.07 -6.36 10.99
N PHE A 11 -8.10 -5.92 11.72
CA PHE A 11 -8.13 -6.02 13.17
C PHE A 11 -8.08 -7.46 13.67
N GLU A 12 -8.81 -8.38 13.03
CA GLU A 12 -8.78 -9.80 13.39
C GLU A 12 -7.37 -10.39 13.21
N SER A 13 -6.69 -10.04 12.10
CA SER A 13 -5.32 -10.45 11.84
C SER A 13 -4.28 -9.83 12.78
N LEU A 14 -4.62 -8.75 13.47
CA LEU A 14 -3.77 -8.00 14.40
C LEU A 14 -4.32 -8.02 15.84
N SER A 15 -5.06 -9.07 16.18
CA SER A 15 -5.77 -9.17 17.46
C SER A 15 -4.81 -9.21 18.65
N ASP A 16 -3.67 -9.91 18.53
CA ASP A 16 -2.64 -9.96 19.56
C ASP A 16 -1.98 -8.58 19.77
N GLU A 17 -1.65 -7.88 18.68
CA GLU A 17 -1.12 -6.52 18.72
C GLU A 17 -2.13 -5.54 19.34
N PHE A 18 -3.42 -5.69 19.03
CA PHE A 18 -4.47 -4.85 19.57
C PHE A 18 -4.69 -5.09 21.07
N ILE A 19 -4.66 -6.35 21.52
CA ILE A 19 -4.73 -6.70 22.96
C ILE A 19 -3.54 -6.09 23.71
N ASN A 20 -2.32 -6.22 23.15
CA ASN A 20 -1.13 -5.62 23.73
C ASN A 20 -1.23 -4.09 23.79
N TYR A 21 -1.74 -3.46 22.72
CA TYR A 21 -2.01 -2.03 22.70
C TYR A 21 -2.96 -1.61 23.83
N LEU A 22 -4.10 -2.28 23.99
CA LEU A 22 -5.06 -1.99 25.06
C LEU A 22 -4.41 -2.14 26.44
N SER A 23 -3.62 -3.20 26.65
CA SER A 23 -2.89 -3.41 27.89
C SER A 23 -1.90 -2.28 28.19
N VAL A 24 -1.16 -1.79 27.18
CA VAL A 24 -0.26 -0.64 27.30
C VAL A 24 -1.03 0.64 27.64
N GLN A 25 -2.25 0.81 27.12
CA GLN A 25 -3.15 1.90 27.51
C GLN A 25 -3.80 1.71 28.89
N GLY A 26 -3.49 0.62 29.60
CA GLY A 26 -4.05 0.31 30.92
C GLY A 26 -5.50 -0.19 30.87
N ILE A 27 -5.97 -0.61 29.70
CA ILE A 27 -7.35 -1.07 29.49
C ILE A 27 -7.42 -2.58 29.69
N THR A 28 -8.18 -3.00 30.69
CA THR A 28 -8.42 -4.41 30.97
C THR A 28 -9.55 -4.97 30.09
N SER A 29 -9.67 -6.30 30.05
CA SER A 29 -10.77 -6.96 29.33
C SER A 29 -12.16 -6.51 29.84
N ASP A 30 -12.31 -6.30 31.15
CA ASP A 30 -13.57 -5.89 31.75
C ASP A 30 -13.92 -4.43 31.39
N MET A 31 -12.92 -3.54 31.39
CA MET A 31 -13.11 -2.15 30.93
C MET A 31 -13.47 -2.13 29.45
N TRP A 32 -12.80 -2.93 28.62
CA TRP A 32 -13.12 -3.00 27.20
C TRP A 32 -14.53 -3.56 26.94
N ALA A 33 -14.99 -4.51 27.75
CA ALA A 33 -16.37 -4.97 27.71
C ALA A 33 -17.36 -3.85 28.05
N GLU A 34 -17.10 -3.08 29.11
CA GLU A 34 -17.92 -1.92 29.49
C GLU A 34 -17.95 -0.85 28.39
N TYR A 35 -16.82 -0.59 27.73
CA TYR A 35 -16.75 0.39 26.64
C TYR A 35 -17.65 -0.01 25.47
N LYS A 36 -17.63 -1.29 25.08
CA LYS A 36 -18.48 -1.80 24.00
C LYS A 36 -19.97 -1.72 24.29
N GLU A 37 -20.37 -1.70 25.57
CA GLU A 37 -21.78 -1.61 25.96
C GLU A 37 -22.23 -0.16 26.17
N ASN A 38 -21.38 0.67 26.79
CA ASN A 38 -21.79 1.95 27.35
C ASN A 38 -21.00 3.16 26.84
N ARG A 39 -19.86 2.96 26.14
CA ARG A 39 -18.94 4.03 25.70
C ARG A 39 -18.39 3.78 24.30
N LEU A 40 -19.28 3.73 23.32
CA LEU A 40 -18.92 3.45 21.92
C LEU A 40 -17.94 4.50 21.34
N ASP A 41 -17.99 5.74 21.82
CA ASP A 41 -17.04 6.80 21.47
C ASP A 41 -15.60 6.42 21.86
N GLN A 42 -15.41 5.82 23.04
CA GLN A 42 -14.10 5.36 23.51
C GLN A 42 -13.61 4.16 22.68
N VAL A 43 -14.53 3.26 22.29
CA VAL A 43 -14.21 2.15 21.38
C VAL A 43 -13.69 2.69 20.06
N ASP A 44 -14.43 3.63 19.45
CA ASP A 44 -14.06 4.23 18.18
C ASP A 44 -12.71 4.96 18.24
N GLU A 45 -12.47 5.70 19.32
CA GLU A 45 -11.19 6.39 19.53
C GLU A 45 -10.02 5.42 19.61
N HIS A 46 -10.14 4.32 20.37
CA HIS A 46 -9.06 3.35 20.47
C HIS A 46 -8.81 2.59 19.16
N LEU A 47 -9.87 2.29 18.39
CA LEU A 47 -9.74 1.68 17.07
C LEU A 47 -9.03 2.63 16.09
N ASP A 48 -9.36 3.92 16.10
CA ASP A 48 -8.73 4.93 15.24
C ASP A 48 -7.26 5.14 15.61
N GLN A 49 -6.97 5.29 16.90
CA GLN A 49 -5.61 5.48 17.39
C GLN A 49 -4.72 4.27 17.06
N PHE A 50 -5.23 3.05 17.27
CA PHE A 50 -4.50 1.84 16.89
C PHE A 50 -4.28 1.77 15.38
N SER A 51 -5.30 2.08 14.58
CA SER A 51 -5.18 2.12 13.12
C SER A 51 -4.08 3.09 12.67
N ASP A 52 -4.04 4.29 13.26
CA ASP A 52 -3.02 5.30 12.98
C ASP A 52 -1.60 4.80 13.32
N LEU A 53 -1.44 4.07 14.43
CA LEU A 53 -0.17 3.48 14.84
C LEU A 53 0.31 2.41 13.86
N ILE A 54 -0.56 1.48 13.47
CA ILE A 54 -0.24 0.43 12.51
C ILE A 54 0.14 1.03 11.16
N TRP A 55 -0.65 1.97 10.63
CA TRP A 55 -0.32 2.64 9.38
C TRP A 55 1.02 3.37 9.44
N LYS A 56 1.27 4.11 10.52
CA LYS A 56 2.57 4.77 10.71
C LYS A 56 3.72 3.77 10.66
N GLY A 57 3.60 2.62 11.32
CA GLY A 57 4.60 1.56 11.32
C GLY A 57 4.84 0.97 9.91
N VAL A 58 3.76 0.67 9.19
CA VAL A 58 3.83 0.15 7.81
C VAL A 58 4.47 1.17 6.87
N LEU A 59 3.97 2.41 6.84
CA LEU A 59 4.40 3.46 5.91
C LEU A 59 5.86 3.89 6.14
N SER A 60 6.33 3.84 7.39
CA SER A 60 7.72 4.17 7.73
C SER A 60 8.72 3.14 7.20
N ASN A 61 8.29 1.88 7.00
CA ASN A 61 9.13 0.80 6.47
C ASN A 61 8.81 0.45 5.01
N LEU A 62 7.84 1.15 4.40
CA LEU A 62 7.35 0.85 3.08
C LEU A 62 8.34 1.34 2.02
N LYS A 63 8.81 0.39 1.20
CA LYS A 63 9.80 0.63 0.13
C LYS A 63 9.23 0.53 -1.27
N TYR A 64 8.21 -0.30 -1.48
CA TYR A 64 7.67 -0.54 -2.82
C TYR A 64 6.15 -0.61 -2.80
N LEU A 65 5.55 -0.04 -3.85
CA LEU A 65 4.13 -0.15 -4.15
C LEU A 65 3.93 -0.51 -5.63
N GLU A 66 2.87 -1.26 -5.91
CA GLU A 66 2.51 -1.66 -7.27
C GLU A 66 1.02 -1.45 -7.51
N GLN A 67 0.68 -0.80 -8.62
CA GLN A 67 -0.70 -0.65 -9.07
C GLN A 67 -0.81 -1.19 -10.49
N ILE A 68 -1.54 -2.30 -10.63
CA ILE A 68 -1.79 -2.95 -11.92
C ILE A 68 -3.24 -2.70 -12.32
N SER A 69 -3.41 -2.25 -13.55
CA SER A 69 -4.70 -2.09 -14.22
C SER A 69 -4.66 -2.81 -15.55
N ALA A 70 -5.77 -2.87 -16.29
CA ALA A 70 -5.84 -3.63 -17.53
C ALA A 70 -4.73 -3.27 -18.54
N GLN A 71 -4.42 -1.99 -18.70
CA GLN A 71 -3.44 -1.49 -19.68
C GLN A 71 -2.21 -0.83 -19.06
N HIS A 72 -2.19 -0.58 -17.75
CA HIS A 72 -1.12 0.15 -17.09
C HIS A 72 -0.58 -0.61 -15.89
N ILE A 73 0.73 -0.58 -15.73
CA ILE A 73 1.42 -0.97 -14.50
C ILE A 73 2.15 0.26 -13.99
N HIS A 74 1.90 0.66 -12.74
CA HIS A 74 2.67 1.66 -12.02
C HIS A 74 3.46 0.96 -10.92
N LEU A 75 4.78 1.09 -10.97
CA LEU A 75 5.71 0.54 -10.01
C LEU A 75 6.38 1.69 -9.29
N PHE A 76 6.22 1.77 -7.98
CA PHE A 76 6.80 2.82 -7.16
C PHE A 76 7.89 2.26 -6.27
N LYS A 77 9.06 2.90 -6.26
CA LYS A 77 10.07 2.78 -5.23
C LYS A 77 10.06 4.04 -4.38
N LEU A 78 10.05 3.84 -3.07
CA LEU A 78 9.85 4.87 -2.05
C LEU A 78 11.14 4.99 -1.25
N ASP A 79 12.04 5.86 -1.71
CA ASP A 79 13.29 6.16 -1.04
C ASP A 79 13.09 7.32 -0.03
N ASP A 80 14.14 7.79 0.64
CA ASP A 80 14.01 8.80 1.69
C ASP A 80 13.77 10.21 1.14
N ASP A 81 14.28 10.51 -0.06
CA ASP A 81 14.23 11.83 -0.69
C ASP A 81 13.09 12.00 -1.71
N GLY A 82 12.43 10.90 -2.07
CA GLY A 82 11.30 10.92 -2.98
C GLY A 82 10.81 9.55 -3.44
N MET A 83 9.89 9.60 -4.39
CA MET A 83 9.29 8.44 -5.03
C MET A 83 9.77 8.34 -6.47
N HIS A 84 10.30 7.18 -6.84
CA HIS A 84 10.61 6.85 -8.22
C HIS A 84 9.50 5.97 -8.79
N LEU A 85 8.98 6.35 -9.94
CA LEU A 85 7.88 5.68 -10.62
C LEU A 85 8.36 5.16 -11.96
N ILE A 86 8.09 3.88 -12.22
CA ILE A 86 8.12 3.27 -13.55
C ILE A 86 6.67 3.01 -13.96
N THR A 87 6.24 3.62 -15.05
CA THR A 87 4.94 3.39 -15.68
C THR A 87 5.14 2.58 -16.95
N ILE A 88 4.34 1.53 -17.08
CA ILE A 88 4.34 0.64 -18.23
C ILE A 88 2.95 0.70 -18.84
N LYS A 89 2.88 1.04 -20.13
CA LYS A 89 1.63 1.12 -20.87
C LYS A 89 1.61 0.09 -21.97
N VAL A 90 0.52 -0.66 -22.08
CA VAL A 90 0.29 -1.61 -23.15
C VAL A 90 -0.79 -1.06 -24.08
N PHE A 91 -0.43 -0.80 -25.34
CA PHE A 91 -1.34 -0.25 -26.35
C PHE A 91 -2.18 -1.31 -27.07
N ASN A 92 -2.09 -2.58 -26.66
CA ASN A 92 -2.92 -3.65 -27.18
C ASN A 92 -4.20 -3.82 -26.34
N PRO A 93 -5.39 -3.40 -26.82
CA PRO A 93 -6.64 -3.46 -26.07
C PRO A 93 -7.17 -4.88 -25.86
N ARG A 94 -6.57 -5.89 -26.51
CA ARG A 94 -6.92 -7.31 -26.31
C ARG A 94 -6.20 -7.93 -25.12
N ILE A 95 -5.19 -7.25 -24.60
CA ILE A 95 -4.44 -7.70 -23.43
C ILE A 95 -5.08 -7.10 -22.19
N ASN A 96 -5.09 -7.85 -21.10
CA ASN A 96 -5.50 -7.34 -19.80
C ASN A 96 -4.48 -7.81 -18.76
N LEU A 97 -3.67 -6.88 -18.25
CA LEU A 97 -2.57 -7.17 -17.33
C LEU A 97 -3.03 -7.67 -15.96
N ASN A 98 -4.31 -7.49 -15.60
CA ASN A 98 -4.89 -8.09 -14.40
C ASN A 98 -5.20 -9.59 -14.57
N SER A 99 -5.19 -10.09 -15.80
CA SER A 99 -5.43 -11.51 -16.09
C SER A 99 -4.11 -12.27 -16.21
N ALA A 100 -4.10 -13.53 -15.77
CA ALA A 100 -2.90 -14.38 -15.84
C ALA A 100 -2.38 -14.52 -17.28
N SER A 101 -3.27 -14.63 -18.27
CA SER A 101 -2.90 -14.73 -19.69
C SER A 101 -2.34 -13.41 -20.23
N GLY A 102 -2.93 -12.26 -19.87
CA GLY A 102 -2.43 -10.95 -20.28
C GLY A 102 -1.08 -10.61 -19.65
N PHE A 103 -0.89 -10.92 -18.36
CA PHE A 103 0.40 -10.74 -17.70
C PHE A 103 1.46 -11.70 -18.25
N ALA A 104 1.09 -12.93 -18.60
CA ALA A 104 2.00 -13.88 -19.27
C ALA A 104 2.38 -13.43 -20.69
N TRP A 105 1.43 -12.84 -21.44
CA TRP A 105 1.74 -12.21 -22.73
C TRP A 105 2.72 -11.06 -22.53
N PHE A 106 2.48 -10.19 -21.55
CA PHE A 106 3.36 -9.07 -21.23
C PHE A 106 4.79 -9.52 -20.94
N LYS A 107 4.98 -10.54 -20.09
CA LYS A 107 6.33 -11.10 -19.81
C LYS A 107 7.09 -11.58 -21.05
N LYS A 108 6.40 -11.93 -22.14
CA LYS A 108 7.03 -12.38 -23.39
C LYS A 108 7.25 -11.26 -24.40
N ASN A 109 6.48 -10.17 -24.29
CA ASN A 109 6.41 -9.09 -25.28
C ASN A 109 6.70 -7.72 -24.65
N TYR A 110 7.41 -7.68 -23.53
CA TYR A 110 7.69 -6.44 -22.83
C TYR A 110 8.58 -5.49 -23.68
N GLN A 111 9.39 -6.03 -24.61
CA GLN A 111 10.19 -5.25 -25.56
C GLN A 111 9.47 -4.95 -26.89
N ASP A 112 8.19 -5.30 -27.01
CA ASP A 112 7.41 -5.04 -28.22
C ASP A 112 7.07 -3.55 -28.36
N ASP A 113 6.95 -3.05 -29.58
CA ASP A 113 6.57 -1.66 -29.87
C ASP A 113 5.20 -1.28 -29.28
N ALA A 114 4.36 -2.27 -28.95
CA ALA A 114 3.09 -2.08 -28.26
C ALA A 114 3.23 -1.76 -26.75
N VAL A 115 4.46 -1.71 -26.21
CA VAL A 115 4.74 -1.42 -24.81
C VAL A 115 5.56 -0.14 -24.68
N GLU A 116 5.07 0.83 -23.91
CA GLU A 116 5.78 2.08 -23.60
C GLU A 116 6.18 2.13 -22.13
N TYR A 117 7.41 2.59 -21.89
CA TYR A 117 7.99 2.81 -20.57
C TYR A 117 8.16 4.31 -20.31
N LEU A 118 7.72 4.74 -19.14
CA LEU A 118 7.88 6.12 -18.68
C LEU A 118 8.42 6.09 -17.26
N THR A 119 9.47 6.86 -17.00
CA THR A 119 10.00 7.04 -15.64
C THR A 119 9.72 8.45 -15.14
N ALA A 120 9.44 8.58 -13.85
CA ALA A 120 9.24 9.86 -13.20
C ALA A 120 9.79 9.81 -11.76
N THR A 121 10.24 10.96 -11.26
CA THR A 121 10.59 11.11 -9.85
C THR A 121 9.72 12.22 -9.24
N LYS A 122 9.09 11.93 -8.12
CA LYS A 122 8.25 12.86 -7.37
C LYS A 122 8.84 13.05 -5.98
N LYS A 123 9.18 14.29 -5.61
CA LYS A 123 9.55 14.61 -4.23
C LYS A 123 8.33 14.50 -3.31
N TYR A 124 8.57 14.13 -2.05
CA TYR A 124 7.53 14.17 -1.05
C TYR A 124 7.07 15.60 -0.75
N SER A 125 5.82 15.70 -0.29
CA SER A 125 5.29 16.86 0.42
C SER A 125 5.87 16.95 1.83
N ASP A 126 5.37 17.88 2.64
CA ASP A 126 5.72 18.01 4.06
C ASP A 126 5.36 16.76 4.88
N ASN A 127 4.54 15.85 4.35
CA ASN A 127 4.16 14.60 5.01
C ASN A 127 4.36 13.38 4.10
N PRO A 128 5.58 12.81 4.06
CA PRO A 128 5.90 11.66 3.21
C PRO A 128 5.00 10.45 3.42
N ASN A 129 4.60 10.16 4.67
CA ASN A 129 3.75 9.01 4.96
C ASN A 129 2.34 9.20 4.40
N LEU A 130 1.81 10.43 4.41
CA LEU A 130 0.51 10.71 3.81
C LEU A 130 0.57 10.52 2.29
N ASP A 131 1.63 11.01 1.63
CA ASP A 131 1.80 10.80 0.20
C ASP A 131 1.87 9.31 -0.18
N LYS A 132 2.61 8.51 0.60
CA LYS A 132 2.68 7.05 0.43
C LYS A 132 1.30 6.40 0.62
N PHE A 133 0.57 6.85 1.64
CA PHE A 133 -0.76 6.34 1.96
C PHE A 133 -1.78 6.66 0.87
N GLU A 134 -1.73 7.85 0.26
CA GLU A 134 -2.60 8.22 -0.85
C GLU A 134 -2.46 7.29 -2.06
N LEU A 135 -1.26 6.75 -2.32
CA LEU A 135 -1.06 5.76 -3.38
C LEU A 135 -1.80 4.46 -3.07
N ILE A 136 -1.77 4.03 -1.81
CA ILE A 136 -2.50 2.84 -1.35
C ILE A 136 -4.01 3.05 -1.50
N GLU A 137 -4.52 4.22 -1.10
CA GLU A 137 -5.94 4.56 -1.27
C GLU A 137 -6.37 4.64 -2.75
N LYS A 138 -5.43 4.92 -3.66
CA LYS A 138 -5.64 4.87 -5.12
C LYS A 138 -5.53 3.47 -5.71
N GLY A 139 -5.37 2.44 -4.88
CA GLY A 139 -5.34 1.03 -5.29
C GLY A 139 -3.94 0.45 -5.51
N ALA A 140 -2.89 1.12 -5.02
CA ALA A 140 -1.56 0.52 -5.00
C ALA A 140 -1.45 -0.51 -3.87
N ASN A 141 -0.78 -1.62 -4.15
CA ASN A 141 -0.54 -2.72 -3.22
C ASN A 141 0.91 -2.69 -2.73
N ILE A 142 1.11 -3.05 -1.47
CA ILE A 142 2.44 -3.21 -0.87
C ILE A 142 3.07 -4.49 -1.42
N THR A 143 4.29 -4.38 -1.96
CA THR A 143 5.04 -5.53 -2.50
C THR A 143 6.48 -5.54 -2.03
N LYS A 144 7.23 -6.57 -2.41
CA LYS A 144 8.68 -6.67 -2.17
C LYS A 144 9.52 -5.93 -3.23
N GLY A 145 8.89 -5.36 -4.26
CA GLY A 145 9.58 -4.61 -5.32
C GLY A 145 10.26 -5.43 -6.40
N GLU A 146 10.05 -6.75 -6.45
CA GLU A 146 10.73 -7.63 -7.43
C GLU A 146 10.51 -7.18 -8.88
N LEU A 147 9.28 -6.75 -9.21
CA LEU A 147 8.95 -6.27 -10.55
C LEU A 147 9.56 -4.90 -10.84
N TYR A 148 9.58 -4.00 -9.84
CA TYR A 148 10.23 -2.69 -9.95
C TYR A 148 11.72 -2.85 -10.25
N GLU A 149 12.43 -3.63 -9.43
CA GLU A 149 13.88 -3.79 -9.56
C GLU A 149 14.27 -4.45 -10.88
N TRP A 150 13.46 -5.41 -11.35
CA TRP A 150 13.68 -6.02 -12.66
C TRP A 150 13.56 -4.99 -13.80
N PHE A 151 12.56 -4.11 -13.78
CA PHE A 151 12.41 -3.07 -14.79
C PHE A 151 13.44 -1.96 -14.66
N ALA A 152 13.83 -1.58 -13.44
CA ALA A 152 14.88 -0.59 -13.22
C ALA A 152 16.20 -1.05 -13.89
N GLN A 153 16.59 -2.31 -13.67
CA GLN A 153 17.78 -2.91 -14.32
C GLN A 153 17.65 -2.98 -15.85
N LEU A 154 16.44 -3.21 -16.37
CA LEU A 154 16.20 -3.25 -17.81
C LEU A 154 16.39 -1.85 -18.45
N ILE A 155 15.88 -0.81 -17.81
CA ILE A 155 15.86 0.57 -18.34
C ILE A 155 17.23 1.25 -18.18
N GLU A 156 18.01 0.87 -17.18
CA GLU A 156 19.37 1.39 -16.97
C GLU A 156 20.43 0.84 -17.96
N ASN A 157 20.11 -0.25 -18.68
CA ASN A 157 20.97 -0.85 -19.72
C ASN A 157 20.60 -0.35 -21.12
#